data_AF-A0A812GLN7-F1
#
_entry.id   AF-A0A812GLN7-F1
#
_cell.length_a   1.000
_cell.length_b   1.000
_cell.length_c   1.000
_cell.angle_alpha   90.00
_cell.angle_beta   90.00
_cell.angle_gamma   90.00
#
_symmetry.space_group_name_H-M   'P 1'
#
loop_
_entity.id
_entity.type
_entity.pdbx_description
1 polymer ?
#
loop_
_entity_poly.entity_id
_entity_poly.type
_entity_poly.pdbx_seq_one_letter_code
_entity_poly.pdbx_strand_id
1 'polypeptide(L)'
;MDPRKLGAAAFCLIVSLLAVSLQGCSDEEAVEQAREDAMREGEALKGVQDAVSEYREQKKKTLEARDNVQAKKDGFSKVLADEGRKPEKDEAAALEDANKVLKEEAAGEQAENAVEHGEAPDKDKDKAKKGSSLLVTVPRKSRSRARRKMEEVFLPEAQLDPAGQDKQRLLNHLRSEAYVELFASPIAGVGVRAFRQIPEGVDPFPICNPHLAAKDAVLAEDMMSEAKSCEQVLPSLRAEPKARSFEFAKAMQVCGDLRDLPTLLRVWNLSRERNIPLKLTAYSILIQACAKAIDRQRRHTKKLGLVAGKRAWQWMLHDGHKPDAAVVKAALHLCSKAGDAEWATQLWQNTPECSTALWNRYLDTLARHSGPEGWEAVEEELRNSATRRLVPDCVTLATLMDAAAEQNDMQRADNFWDHLSPSVELTSITYAARSKSFLLGSKPECVPDLRCDMQRRSISPNIRNILHEVQAWLLLLHQEPQDRSRYERLSEASARATSGEVQGTGREMEQLRRMQGLAEGICQGQKMALGRIRVLDWPWPCQ
;
A
#
# COMPACT_ATOMS: atom_id res chain seq x y z
N MET A 1 -32.19 -21.11 -10.88
CA MET A 1 -31.63 -20.39 -12.06
C MET A 1 -30.11 -20.41 -11.95
N ASP A 2 -29.39 -20.50 -13.06
CA ASP A 2 -27.92 -20.47 -13.09
C ASP A 2 -27.41 -19.04 -12.80
N PRO A 3 -26.71 -18.79 -11.67
CA PRO A 3 -26.23 -17.45 -11.30
C PRO A 3 -25.25 -16.85 -12.33
N ARG A 4 -24.60 -17.67 -13.15
CA ARG A 4 -23.71 -17.20 -14.23
C ARG A 4 -24.49 -16.60 -15.40
N LYS A 5 -25.64 -17.18 -15.74
CA LYS A 5 -26.55 -16.62 -16.76
C LYS A 5 -27.18 -15.31 -16.30
N LEU A 6 -27.41 -15.18 -14.99
CA LEU A 6 -27.96 -13.98 -14.39
C LEU A 6 -26.97 -12.80 -14.39
N GLY A 7 -25.70 -13.07 -14.07
CA GLY A 7 -24.63 -12.06 -14.16
C GLY A 7 -24.36 -11.59 -15.58
N ALA A 8 -24.44 -12.49 -16.56
CA ALA A 8 -24.30 -12.15 -17.98
C ALA A 8 -25.46 -11.26 -18.48
N ALA A 9 -26.70 -11.55 -18.07
CA ALA A 9 -27.87 -10.75 -18.42
C ALA A 9 -27.77 -9.33 -17.85
N ALA A 10 -27.44 -9.19 -16.56
CA ALA A 10 -27.28 -7.88 -15.92
C ALA A 10 -26.15 -7.03 -16.55
N PHE A 11 -25.06 -7.68 -16.97
CA PHE A 11 -23.96 -6.99 -17.65
C PHE A 11 -24.37 -6.50 -19.04
N CYS A 12 -25.07 -7.33 -19.84
CA CYS A 12 -25.57 -6.93 -21.15
C CYS A 12 -26.54 -5.74 -21.06
N LEU A 13 -27.40 -5.72 -20.04
CA LEU A 13 -28.38 -4.66 -19.79
C LEU A 13 -27.72 -3.31 -19.49
N ILE A 14 -26.70 -3.30 -18.63
CA ILE A 14 -25.91 -2.09 -18.31
C ILE A 14 -25.19 -1.56 -19.55
N VAL A 15 -24.64 -2.46 -20.37
CA VAL A 15 -23.95 -2.08 -21.63
C VAL A 15 -24.94 -1.51 -22.65
N SER A 16 -26.14 -2.08 -22.78
CA SER A 16 -27.18 -1.59 -23.69
C SER A 16 -27.71 -0.20 -23.29
N LEU A 17 -27.97 0.04 -21.99
CA LEU A 17 -28.43 1.35 -21.50
C LEU A 17 -27.36 2.44 -21.67
N LEU A 18 -26.08 2.09 -21.48
CA LEU A 18 -24.96 3.00 -21.75
C LEU A 18 -24.79 3.26 -23.25
N ALA A 19 -25.00 2.26 -24.12
CA ALA A 19 -24.92 2.43 -25.57
C ALA A 19 -26.01 3.38 -26.10
N VAL A 20 -27.25 3.24 -25.61
CA VAL A 20 -28.37 4.14 -25.96
C VAL A 20 -28.09 5.57 -25.47
N SER A 21 -27.56 5.74 -24.26
CA SER A 21 -27.20 7.05 -23.72
C SER A 21 -26.05 7.74 -24.47
N LEU A 22 -25.12 6.95 -25.05
CA LEU A 22 -23.95 7.46 -25.76
C LEU A 22 -24.20 7.75 -27.25
N GLN A 23 -25.22 7.15 -27.87
CA GLN A 23 -25.48 7.29 -29.30
C GLN A 23 -26.36 8.48 -29.69
N GLY A 24 -26.93 9.23 -28.72
CA GLY A 24 -27.73 10.41 -29.04
C GLY A 24 -28.92 10.12 -29.97
N CYS A 25 -29.55 8.95 -29.80
CA CYS A 25 -30.73 8.58 -30.58
C CYS A 25 -31.87 9.55 -30.28
N SER A 26 -32.40 10.19 -31.33
CA SER A 26 -33.58 11.07 -31.28
C SER A 26 -34.91 10.30 -31.41
N ASP A 27 -34.86 8.97 -31.36
CA ASP A 27 -36.03 8.11 -31.50
C ASP A 27 -36.67 7.86 -30.13
N GLU A 28 -37.67 8.67 -29.81
CA GLU A 28 -38.38 8.70 -28.52
C GLU A 28 -39.09 7.37 -28.24
N GLU A 29 -39.49 6.63 -29.29
CA GLU A 29 -40.16 5.33 -29.19
C GLU A 29 -39.17 4.22 -28.78
N ALA A 30 -37.93 4.26 -29.30
CA ALA A 30 -36.88 3.31 -28.92
C ALA A 30 -36.40 3.51 -27.47
N VAL A 31 -36.38 4.76 -26.98
CA VAL A 31 -36.03 5.08 -25.58
C VAL A 31 -37.11 4.60 -24.63
N GLU A 32 -38.39 4.80 -24.97
CA GLU A 32 -39.49 4.37 -24.11
C GLU A 32 -39.64 2.83 -24.10
N GLN A 33 -39.42 2.15 -25.23
CA GLN A 33 -39.36 0.68 -25.27
C GLN A 33 -38.21 0.13 -24.42
N ALA A 34 -37.00 0.72 -24.50
CA ALA A 34 -35.87 0.32 -23.66
C ALA A 34 -36.12 0.58 -22.17
N ARG A 35 -36.89 1.62 -21.84
CA ARG A 35 -37.32 1.93 -20.47
C ARG A 35 -38.34 0.93 -19.95
N GLU A 36 -39.33 0.54 -20.75
CA GLU A 36 -40.27 -0.51 -20.38
C GLU A 36 -39.58 -1.87 -20.18
N ASP A 37 -38.66 -2.23 -21.06
CA ASP A 37 -37.88 -3.47 -20.94
C ASP A 37 -36.99 -3.45 -19.69
N ALA A 38 -36.36 -2.31 -19.38
CA ALA A 38 -35.61 -2.12 -18.14
C ALA A 38 -36.49 -2.18 -16.89
N MET A 39 -37.75 -1.71 -16.95
CA MET A 39 -38.70 -1.83 -15.84
C MET A 39 -39.15 -3.28 -15.62
N ARG A 40 -39.47 -4.02 -16.69
CA ARG A 40 -39.81 -5.46 -16.59
C ARG A 40 -38.63 -6.29 -16.07
N GLU A 41 -37.41 -5.98 -16.50
CA GLU A 41 -36.20 -6.64 -15.99
C GLU A 41 -35.86 -6.19 -14.55
N GLY A 42 -36.22 -4.96 -14.17
CA GLY A 42 -36.16 -4.47 -12.79
C GLY A 42 -37.08 -5.25 -11.84
N GLU A 43 -38.30 -5.58 -12.28
CA GLU A 43 -39.21 -6.47 -11.54
C GLU A 43 -38.66 -7.90 -11.45
N ALA A 44 -38.02 -8.40 -12.51
CA ALA A 44 -37.33 -9.70 -12.47
C ALA A 44 -36.14 -9.70 -11.50
N LEU A 45 -35.36 -8.62 -11.44
CA LEU A 45 -34.27 -8.43 -10.47
C LEU A 45 -34.78 -8.37 -9.04
N LYS A 46 -35.94 -7.72 -8.82
CA LYS A 46 -36.61 -7.71 -7.52
C LYS A 46 -37.03 -9.12 -7.11
N GLY A 47 -37.62 -9.90 -8.01
CA GLY A 47 -37.95 -11.30 -7.76
C GLY A 47 -36.73 -12.17 -7.41
N VAL A 48 -35.56 -11.90 -8.02
CA VAL A 48 -34.31 -12.57 -7.65
C VAL A 48 -33.81 -12.12 -6.27
N GLN A 49 -33.89 -10.83 -5.95
CA GLN A 49 -33.50 -10.33 -4.63
C GLN A 49 -34.38 -10.93 -3.53
N ASP A 50 -35.68 -11.03 -3.77
CA ASP A 50 -36.64 -11.66 -2.86
C ASP A 50 -36.31 -13.15 -2.68
N ALA A 51 -36.02 -13.88 -3.78
CA ALA A 51 -35.61 -15.28 -3.72
C ALA A 51 -34.26 -15.50 -2.99
N VAL A 52 -33.29 -14.59 -3.17
CA VAL A 52 -32.01 -14.63 -2.43
C VAL A 52 -32.21 -14.32 -0.95
N SER A 53 -33.12 -13.41 -0.61
CA SER A 53 -33.48 -13.11 0.77
C SER A 53 -34.16 -14.31 1.44
N GLU A 54 -35.12 -14.93 0.77
CA GLU A 54 -35.80 -16.15 1.24
C GLU A 54 -34.80 -17.30 1.44
N TYR A 55 -33.88 -17.49 0.49
CA TYR A 55 -32.82 -18.49 0.61
C TYR A 55 -31.93 -18.26 1.84
N ARG A 56 -31.54 -16.99 2.10
CA ARG A 56 -30.74 -16.65 3.30
C ARG A 56 -31.51 -16.92 4.59
N GLU A 57 -32.81 -16.65 4.61
CA GLU A 57 -33.64 -16.92 5.77
C GLU A 57 -33.80 -18.43 6.03
N GLN A 58 -33.99 -19.22 4.98
CA GLN A 58 -34.01 -20.69 5.06
C GLN A 58 -32.66 -21.24 5.57
N LYS A 59 -31.53 -20.73 5.04
CA LYS A 59 -30.18 -21.11 5.47
C LYS A 59 -29.91 -20.75 6.94
N LYS A 60 -30.45 -19.62 7.41
CA LYS A 60 -30.38 -19.23 8.82
C LYS A 60 -31.15 -20.23 9.70
N LYS A 61 -32.38 -20.60 9.31
CA LYS A 61 -33.20 -21.58 10.03
C LYS A 61 -32.54 -22.97 10.10
N THR A 62 -31.87 -23.41 9.03
CA THR A 62 -31.14 -24.69 9.05
C THR A 62 -29.92 -24.64 9.97
N LEU A 63 -29.16 -23.53 9.99
CA LEU A 63 -28.04 -23.36 10.92
C LEU A 63 -28.51 -23.34 12.38
N GLU A 64 -29.60 -22.63 12.68
CA GLU A 64 -30.21 -22.63 14.03
C GLU A 64 -30.69 -24.04 14.43
N ALA A 65 -31.25 -24.83 13.51
CA ALA A 65 -31.62 -26.22 13.77
C ALA A 65 -30.40 -27.10 14.07
N ARG A 66 -29.32 -26.95 13.30
CA ARG A 66 -28.05 -27.65 13.52
C ARG A 66 -27.46 -27.36 14.89
N ASP A 67 -27.37 -26.09 15.26
CA ASP A 67 -26.82 -25.67 16.55
C ASP A 67 -27.66 -26.21 17.71
N ASN A 68 -28.99 -26.30 17.55
CA ASN A 68 -29.87 -26.94 18.52
C ASN A 68 -29.64 -28.46 18.64
N VAL A 69 -29.40 -29.17 17.53
CA VAL A 69 -29.07 -30.61 17.55
C VAL A 69 -27.71 -30.84 18.22
N GLN A 70 -26.72 -30.01 17.91
CA GLN A 70 -25.39 -30.07 18.50
C GLN A 70 -25.44 -29.76 20.01
N ALA A 71 -26.16 -28.72 20.42
CA ALA A 71 -26.33 -28.38 21.85
C ALA A 71 -27.03 -29.50 22.64
N LYS A 72 -28.05 -30.15 22.05
CA LYS A 72 -28.70 -31.32 22.67
C LYS A 72 -27.74 -32.51 22.81
N LYS A 73 -26.94 -32.78 21.77
CA LYS A 73 -25.91 -33.83 21.79
C LYS A 73 -24.86 -33.58 22.87
N ASP A 74 -24.38 -32.34 22.99
CA ASP A 74 -23.37 -31.95 23.98
C ASP A 74 -23.93 -32.00 25.40
N GLY A 75 -25.15 -31.51 25.60
CA GLY A 75 -25.88 -31.62 26.86
C GLY A 75 -26.07 -33.08 27.28
N PHE A 76 -26.48 -33.94 26.35
CA PHE A 76 -26.68 -35.37 26.61
C PHE A 76 -25.36 -36.09 26.93
N SER A 77 -24.30 -35.80 26.19
CA SER A 77 -22.95 -36.34 26.44
C SER A 77 -22.41 -35.93 27.81
N LYS A 78 -22.71 -34.69 28.24
CA LYS A 78 -22.32 -34.18 29.55
C LYS A 78 -23.05 -34.90 30.69
N VAL A 79 -24.36 -35.12 30.58
CA VAL A 79 -25.14 -35.87 31.58
C VAL A 79 -24.58 -37.29 31.75
N LEU A 80 -24.30 -37.99 30.64
CA LEU A 80 -23.70 -39.34 30.70
C LEU A 80 -22.32 -39.34 31.35
N ALA A 81 -21.51 -38.31 31.10
CA ALA A 81 -20.19 -38.16 31.71
C ALA A 81 -20.29 -37.90 33.22
N ASP A 82 -21.22 -37.05 33.64
CA ASP A 82 -21.45 -36.71 35.06
C ASP A 82 -22.01 -37.92 35.84
N GLU A 83 -22.83 -38.76 35.21
CA GLU A 83 -23.36 -40.00 35.80
C GLU A 83 -22.36 -41.17 35.81
N GLY A 84 -21.22 -41.04 35.11
CA GLY A 84 -20.19 -42.08 35.05
C GLY A 84 -20.64 -43.40 34.41
N ARG A 85 -21.75 -43.40 33.67
CA ARG A 85 -22.32 -44.59 33.01
C ARG A 85 -22.17 -44.52 31.50
N LYS A 86 -22.13 -45.70 30.88
CA LYS A 86 -22.16 -45.80 29.41
C LYS A 86 -23.60 -45.62 28.92
N PRO A 87 -23.82 -45.01 27.74
CA PRO A 87 -25.15 -44.87 27.16
C PRO A 87 -25.81 -46.25 27.02
N GLU A 88 -27.07 -46.34 27.42
CA GLU A 88 -27.90 -47.52 27.17
C GLU A 88 -28.17 -47.67 25.66
N LYS A 89 -28.64 -48.85 25.23
CA LYS A 89 -28.80 -49.18 23.81
C LYS A 89 -29.65 -48.15 23.05
N ASP A 90 -30.70 -47.64 23.68
CA ASP A 90 -31.61 -46.65 23.09
C ASP A 90 -30.98 -45.24 23.07
N GLU A 91 -30.18 -44.91 24.08
CA GLU A 91 -29.42 -43.64 24.17
C GLU A 91 -28.28 -43.58 23.15
N ALA A 92 -27.61 -44.72 22.92
CA ALA A 92 -26.56 -44.86 21.92
C ALA A 92 -27.13 -44.72 20.49
N ALA A 93 -28.31 -45.29 20.24
CA ALA A 93 -29.01 -45.12 18.97
C ALA A 93 -29.38 -43.64 18.71
N ALA A 94 -29.88 -42.92 19.72
CA ALA A 94 -30.21 -41.50 19.59
C ALA A 94 -28.97 -40.62 19.31
N LEU A 95 -27.83 -40.93 19.94
CA LEU A 95 -26.54 -40.27 19.66
C LEU A 95 -26.03 -40.56 18.24
N GLU A 96 -26.21 -41.79 17.76
CA GLU A 96 -25.84 -42.19 16.41
C GLU A 96 -26.69 -41.47 15.35
N ASP A 97 -28.01 -41.38 15.57
CA ASP A 97 -28.92 -40.63 14.70
C ASP A 97 -28.59 -39.12 14.67
N ALA A 98 -28.29 -38.51 15.82
CA ALA A 98 -27.87 -37.11 15.87
C ALA A 98 -26.55 -36.87 15.11
N ASN A 99 -25.58 -37.79 15.23
CA ASN A 99 -24.32 -37.72 14.49
C ASN A 99 -24.53 -37.90 12.98
N LYS A 100 -25.48 -38.74 12.58
CA LYS A 100 -25.83 -38.95 11.17
C LYS A 100 -26.41 -37.67 10.55
N VAL A 101 -27.34 -37.00 11.23
CA VAL A 101 -27.92 -35.73 10.78
C VAL A 101 -26.83 -34.66 10.60
N LEU A 102 -25.96 -34.48 11.61
CA LEU A 102 -24.87 -33.50 11.54
C LEU A 102 -23.87 -33.80 10.40
N LYS A 103 -23.64 -35.08 10.10
CA LYS A 103 -22.73 -35.50 9.03
C LYS A 103 -23.32 -35.29 7.64
N GLU A 104 -24.62 -35.53 7.47
CA GLU A 104 -25.34 -35.27 6.22
C GLU A 104 -25.39 -33.76 5.92
N GLU A 105 -25.62 -32.92 6.93
CA GLU A 105 -25.59 -31.46 6.79
C GLU A 105 -24.19 -30.93 6.46
N ALA A 106 -23.15 -31.43 7.13
CA ALA A 106 -21.76 -31.06 6.84
C ALA A 106 -21.34 -31.44 5.41
N ALA A 107 -21.82 -32.57 4.89
CA ALA A 107 -21.60 -32.96 3.50
C ALA A 107 -22.33 -32.03 2.50
N GLY A 108 -23.53 -31.56 2.86
CA GLY A 108 -24.27 -30.54 2.11
C GLY A 108 -23.52 -29.21 2.03
N GLU A 109 -22.98 -28.71 3.15
CA GLU A 109 -22.17 -27.48 3.19
C GLU A 109 -20.89 -27.59 2.36
N GLN A 110 -20.21 -28.75 2.40
CA GLN A 110 -19.03 -28.99 1.57
C GLN A 110 -19.37 -28.97 0.08
N ALA A 111 -20.51 -29.53 -0.32
CA ALA A 111 -20.98 -29.49 -1.71
C ALA A 111 -21.36 -28.06 -2.15
N GLU A 112 -22.02 -27.28 -1.30
CA GLU A 112 -22.38 -25.88 -1.58
C GLU A 112 -21.12 -25.00 -1.71
N ASN A 113 -20.16 -25.15 -0.80
CA ASN A 113 -18.88 -24.44 -0.84
C ASN A 113 -18.06 -24.80 -2.10
N ALA A 114 -18.07 -26.07 -2.53
CA ALA A 114 -17.42 -26.48 -3.78
C ALA A 114 -18.04 -25.80 -5.01
N VAL A 115 -19.37 -25.60 -5.01
CA VAL A 115 -20.08 -24.88 -6.08
C VAL A 115 -19.77 -23.38 -6.05
N GLU A 116 -19.74 -22.74 -4.88
CA GLU A 116 -19.39 -21.31 -4.74
C GLU A 116 -17.94 -21.03 -5.13
N HIS A 117 -17.01 -21.97 -4.86
CA HIS A 117 -15.59 -21.84 -5.20
C HIS A 117 -15.22 -22.33 -6.60
N GLY A 118 -16.19 -22.87 -7.36
CA GLY A 118 -15.97 -23.33 -8.73
C GLY A 118 -15.08 -24.57 -8.83
N GLU A 119 -14.99 -25.35 -7.76
CA GLU A 119 -14.26 -26.62 -7.73
C GLU A 119 -15.12 -27.69 -8.39
N ALA A 120 -14.70 -28.16 -9.56
CA ALA A 120 -15.34 -29.30 -10.20
C ALA A 120 -14.99 -30.58 -9.42
N PRO A 121 -15.95 -31.50 -9.19
CA PRO A 121 -15.66 -32.76 -8.51
C PRO A 121 -14.65 -33.57 -9.33
N ASP A 122 -13.54 -33.92 -8.68
CA ASP A 122 -12.42 -34.69 -9.21
C ASP A 122 -12.90 -36.12 -9.56
N LYS A 123 -13.17 -36.38 -10.85
CA LYS A 123 -13.75 -37.65 -11.34
C LYS A 123 -12.73 -38.80 -11.48
N ASP A 124 -11.46 -38.60 -11.14
CA ASP A 124 -10.39 -39.51 -11.58
C ASP A 124 -9.70 -40.34 -10.47
N LYS A 125 -10.29 -40.51 -9.28
CA LYS A 125 -9.66 -41.28 -8.20
C LYS A 125 -10.10 -42.74 -8.00
N ASP A 126 -10.87 -43.30 -8.93
CA ASP A 126 -11.15 -44.74 -8.97
C ASP A 126 -10.65 -45.38 -10.27
N LYS A 127 -9.33 -45.59 -10.38
CA LYS A 127 -8.67 -46.71 -11.11
C LYS A 127 -7.15 -46.50 -11.20
N ALA A 128 -6.38 -47.19 -10.35
CA ALA A 128 -5.07 -47.76 -10.73
C ALA A 128 -4.47 -48.58 -9.57
N LYS A 129 -4.85 -49.86 -9.50
CA LYS A 129 -4.01 -50.91 -8.93
C LYS A 129 -3.38 -51.68 -10.10
N LYS A 130 -2.07 -51.94 -9.97
CA LYS A 130 -1.18 -52.89 -10.68
C LYS A 130 -0.18 -52.28 -11.67
N GLY A 131 1.10 -52.50 -11.37
CA GLY A 131 1.98 -53.24 -12.28
C GLY A 131 3.28 -52.56 -12.74
N SER A 132 4.38 -52.95 -12.08
CA SER A 132 5.73 -53.21 -12.60
C SER A 132 6.41 -52.16 -13.52
N SER A 133 7.54 -51.59 -13.06
CA SER A 133 8.91 -52.02 -13.41
C SER A 133 9.54 -51.18 -14.54
N LEU A 134 10.56 -50.39 -14.20
CA LEU A 134 11.88 -50.59 -14.79
C LEU A 134 12.96 -49.84 -13.98
N LEU A 135 13.93 -50.61 -13.49
CA LEU A 135 15.22 -50.19 -12.96
C LEU A 135 16.13 -49.77 -14.13
N VAL A 136 16.81 -48.62 -14.01
CA VAL A 136 18.15 -48.41 -14.57
C VAL A 136 18.99 -47.57 -13.59
N THR A 137 20.15 -48.10 -13.25
CA THR A 137 21.18 -47.59 -12.36
C THR A 137 22.22 -46.72 -13.10
N VAL A 138 22.61 -45.58 -12.47
CA VAL A 138 23.96 -45.00 -12.20
C VAL A 138 24.98 -44.92 -13.40
N PRO A 139 25.72 -43.80 -13.68
CA PRO A 139 26.58 -43.11 -12.70
C PRO A 139 26.84 -41.58 -12.80
N ARG A 140 27.27 -41.05 -11.64
CA ARG A 140 28.01 -39.78 -11.43
C ARG A 140 29.49 -39.94 -11.77
N LYS A 141 30.05 -38.96 -12.50
CA LYS A 141 31.45 -38.43 -12.62
C LYS A 141 31.46 -37.72 -14.00
N SER A 142 31.90 -36.49 -14.25
CA SER A 142 33.12 -35.79 -13.85
C SER A 142 32.97 -34.32 -14.31
N ARG A 143 33.26 -33.31 -13.47
CA ARG A 143 33.38 -31.90 -13.88
C ARG A 143 34.83 -31.46 -13.67
N SER A 144 35.65 -31.57 -14.71
CA SER A 144 36.93 -30.86 -14.81
C SER A 144 37.49 -31.02 -16.24
N ARG A 145 37.18 -30.06 -17.12
CA ARG A 145 37.88 -29.67 -18.37
C ARG A 145 36.87 -29.09 -19.38
N ALA A 146 36.47 -27.85 -19.15
CA ALA A 146 35.79 -27.03 -20.17
C ALA A 146 36.00 -25.53 -19.87
N ARG A 147 37.25 -25.15 -19.55
CA ARG A 147 37.64 -23.75 -19.30
C ARG A 147 39.06 -23.40 -19.78
N ARG A 148 39.53 -24.08 -20.82
CA ARG A 148 40.76 -23.75 -21.56
C ARG A 148 40.58 -24.18 -23.01
N LYS A 149 39.98 -23.30 -23.83
CA LYS A 149 40.03 -23.25 -25.32
C LYS A 149 39.00 -22.28 -25.91
N MET A 150 38.89 -21.06 -25.36
CA MET A 150 38.19 -19.93 -26.01
C MET A 150 38.91 -18.63 -25.63
N GLU A 151 40.20 -18.54 -25.95
CA GLU A 151 40.99 -17.33 -25.73
C GLU A 151 42.00 -17.08 -26.88
N GLU A 152 41.73 -17.67 -28.03
CA GLU A 152 42.37 -17.29 -29.28
C GLU A 152 41.25 -17.10 -30.29
N VAL A 153 41.45 -16.12 -31.18
CA VAL A 153 40.55 -15.64 -32.23
C VAL A 153 39.66 -14.45 -31.80
N PHE A 154 40.00 -13.29 -32.39
CA PHE A 154 39.32 -11.99 -32.43
C PHE A 154 39.83 -10.87 -31.51
N LEU A 155 40.91 -10.20 -31.96
CA LEU A 155 41.11 -8.76 -31.79
C LEU A 155 41.60 -8.16 -33.12
N PRO A 156 41.01 -7.07 -33.63
CA PRO A 156 41.69 -6.17 -34.55
C PRO A 156 42.55 -5.18 -33.74
N GLU A 157 43.79 -4.97 -34.18
CA GLU A 157 44.75 -4.04 -33.61
C GLU A 157 44.19 -2.61 -33.61
N ALA A 158 43.96 -2.05 -32.42
CA ALA A 158 43.76 -0.61 -32.26
C ALA A 158 45.13 0.06 -32.27
N GLN A 159 45.36 0.92 -33.26
CA GLN A 159 46.56 1.74 -33.39
C GLN A 159 46.68 2.69 -32.20
N LEU A 160 47.63 2.41 -31.30
CA LEU A 160 48.12 3.36 -30.31
C LEU A 160 48.92 4.45 -31.03
N ASP A 161 48.70 5.71 -30.67
CA ASP A 161 49.54 6.84 -31.09
C ASP A 161 51.00 6.54 -30.67
N PRO A 162 51.92 6.31 -31.64
CA PRO A 162 53.27 5.86 -31.35
C PRO A 162 54.15 6.95 -30.72
N ALA A 163 53.67 8.19 -30.62
CA ALA A 163 54.46 9.31 -30.11
C ALA A 163 54.36 9.53 -28.59
N GLY A 164 53.48 8.80 -27.88
CA GLY A 164 53.33 8.96 -26.42
C GLY A 164 52.86 10.36 -25.98
N GLN A 165 52.34 11.17 -26.91
CA GLN A 165 52.00 12.57 -26.68
C GLN A 165 50.82 12.73 -25.72
N ASP A 166 49.85 11.82 -25.75
CA ASP A 166 48.70 11.85 -24.84
C ASP A 166 49.08 11.55 -23.39
N LYS A 167 50.03 10.60 -23.21
CA LYS A 167 50.58 10.31 -21.89
C LYS A 167 51.36 11.52 -21.35
N GLN A 168 52.14 12.18 -22.20
CA GLN A 168 52.93 13.35 -21.80
C GLN A 168 52.06 14.58 -21.54
N ARG A 169 50.97 14.76 -22.30
CA ARG A 169 49.95 15.81 -22.06
C ARG A 169 49.22 15.59 -20.75
N LEU A 170 48.78 14.36 -20.46
CA LEU A 170 48.14 14.02 -19.19
C LEU A 170 49.09 14.23 -18.01
N LEU A 171 50.35 13.80 -18.12
CA LEU A 171 51.34 14.00 -17.05
C LEU A 171 51.70 15.47 -16.84
N ASN A 172 51.76 16.28 -17.90
CA ASN A 172 51.96 17.72 -17.77
C ASN A 172 50.74 18.42 -17.15
N HIS A 173 49.53 17.99 -17.50
CA HIS A 173 48.28 18.49 -16.90
C HIS A 173 48.14 18.12 -15.42
N LEU A 174 48.51 16.89 -15.04
CA LEU A 174 48.49 16.43 -13.65
C LEU A 174 49.56 17.07 -12.77
N ARG A 175 50.68 17.52 -13.35
CA ARG A 175 51.79 18.18 -12.62
C ARG A 175 51.53 19.66 -12.32
N SER A 176 50.61 20.32 -13.01
CA SER A 176 50.39 21.77 -12.87
C SER A 176 49.29 22.14 -11.86
N GLU A 177 49.35 21.60 -10.63
CA GLU A 177 48.52 22.00 -9.47
C GLU A 177 47.03 21.55 -9.48
N ALA A 178 46.77 20.24 -9.58
CA ALA A 178 45.44 19.69 -9.28
C ALA A 178 45.39 19.11 -7.86
N TYR A 179 44.52 19.66 -7.00
CA TYR A 179 44.13 19.02 -5.74
C TYR A 179 42.74 18.43 -5.91
N VAL A 180 42.62 17.12 -5.66
CA VAL A 180 41.37 16.39 -5.69
C VAL A 180 41.02 16.02 -4.26
N GLU A 181 39.91 16.56 -3.76
CA GLU A 181 39.39 16.14 -2.46
C GLU A 181 38.58 14.84 -2.66
N LEU A 182 39.06 13.78 -2.02
CA LEU A 182 38.39 12.48 -1.98
C LEU A 182 37.52 12.42 -0.72
N PHE A 183 36.25 12.11 -0.90
CA PHE A 183 35.33 11.85 0.21
C PHE A 183 34.66 10.49 0.03
N ALA A 184 34.13 9.91 1.09
CA ALA A 184 33.41 8.64 0.98
C ALA A 184 32.08 8.87 0.22
N SER A 185 31.92 8.22 -0.93
CA SER A 185 30.65 8.23 -1.69
C SER A 185 29.83 6.98 -1.35
N PRO A 186 28.54 7.11 -1.05
CA PRO A 186 27.69 5.97 -0.73
C PRO A 186 27.41 5.04 -1.93
N ILE A 187 27.73 5.47 -3.16
CA ILE A 187 27.45 4.68 -4.38
C ILE A 187 28.71 3.94 -4.88
N ALA A 188 29.90 4.51 -4.69
CA ALA A 188 31.15 3.99 -5.28
C ALA A 188 32.34 3.91 -4.30
N GLY A 189 32.14 4.13 -3.00
CA GLY A 189 33.19 4.07 -1.97
C GLY A 189 34.07 5.32 -1.90
N VAL A 190 34.33 6.01 -3.01
CA VAL A 190 35.02 7.31 -3.03
C VAL A 190 34.38 8.23 -4.08
N GLY A 191 33.94 9.40 -3.65
CA GLY A 191 33.46 10.50 -4.49
C GLY A 191 34.57 11.53 -4.69
N VAL A 192 34.62 12.11 -5.89
CA VAL A 192 35.58 13.14 -6.28
C VAL A 192 34.81 14.43 -6.55
N ARG A 193 35.20 15.53 -5.91
CA ARG A 193 34.72 16.88 -6.26
C ARG A 193 35.85 17.67 -6.91
N ALA A 194 35.68 18.05 -8.17
CA ALA A 194 36.62 18.90 -8.88
C ALA A 194 36.22 20.38 -8.73
N PHE A 195 37.17 21.26 -8.40
CA PHE A 195 36.91 22.67 -8.09
C PHE A 195 37.05 23.62 -9.30
N ARG A 196 37.03 23.15 -10.54
CA ARG A 196 37.10 24.02 -11.74
C ARG A 196 36.19 23.55 -12.88
N GLN A 197 35.80 24.50 -13.74
CA GLN A 197 35.10 24.23 -15.01
C GLN A 197 36.00 23.39 -15.92
N ILE A 198 35.50 22.23 -16.31
CA ILE A 198 36.12 21.39 -17.34
C ILE A 198 35.81 22.05 -18.69
N PRO A 199 36.83 22.31 -19.54
CA PRO A 199 36.60 22.83 -20.88
C PRO A 199 35.65 21.94 -21.67
N GLU A 200 34.74 22.54 -22.43
CA GLU A 200 33.78 21.83 -23.26
C GLU A 200 34.50 20.86 -24.21
N GLY A 201 34.08 19.59 -24.22
CA GLY A 201 34.68 18.54 -25.05
C GLY A 201 35.82 17.73 -24.43
N VAL A 202 36.21 18.00 -23.18
CA VAL A 202 37.20 17.17 -22.45
C VAL A 202 36.46 16.25 -21.48
N ASP A 203 36.49 14.94 -21.74
CA ASP A 203 36.08 13.94 -20.75
C ASP A 203 37.20 13.78 -19.71
N PRO A 204 37.00 14.16 -18.43
CA PRO A 204 38.01 14.02 -17.39
C PRO A 204 38.24 12.56 -16.97
N PHE A 205 37.39 11.63 -17.42
CA PHE A 205 37.46 10.22 -17.08
C PHE A 205 37.51 9.33 -18.34
N PRO A 206 38.56 9.45 -19.19
CA PRO A 206 38.80 8.41 -20.18
C PRO A 206 38.96 7.09 -19.42
N ILE A 207 38.13 6.09 -19.76
CA ILE A 207 38.15 4.80 -19.08
C ILE A 207 39.51 4.14 -19.33
N CYS A 208 40.45 4.34 -18.42
CA CYS A 208 41.84 3.89 -18.56
C CYS A 208 41.98 2.36 -18.57
N ASN A 209 40.94 1.63 -18.16
CA ASN A 209 40.89 0.17 -18.14
C ASN A 209 39.57 -0.35 -18.73
N PRO A 210 39.46 -0.44 -20.08
CA PRO A 210 38.24 -0.90 -20.75
C PRO A 210 37.85 -2.36 -20.44
N HIS A 211 38.73 -3.12 -19.78
CA HIS A 211 38.46 -4.48 -19.30
C HIS A 211 37.91 -4.53 -17.86
N LEU A 212 38.03 -3.44 -17.08
CA LEU A 212 37.46 -3.28 -15.73
C LEU A 212 36.13 -2.53 -15.76
N ALA A 213 35.91 -1.70 -16.78
CA ALA A 213 34.57 -1.36 -17.19
C ALA A 213 33.96 -2.64 -17.76
N ALA A 214 33.20 -3.37 -16.94
CA ALA A 214 32.18 -4.22 -17.52
C ALA A 214 31.45 -3.35 -18.54
N LYS A 215 31.31 -3.84 -19.79
CA LYS A 215 30.36 -3.23 -20.70
C LYS A 215 29.04 -3.26 -19.95
N ASP A 216 28.67 -2.15 -19.32
CA ASP A 216 27.30 -1.82 -19.03
C ASP A 216 26.70 -1.67 -20.42
N ALA A 217 26.36 -2.83 -20.98
CA ALA A 217 25.41 -2.90 -22.04
C ALA A 217 24.18 -2.27 -21.40
N VAL A 218 23.94 -1.01 -21.75
CA VAL A 218 22.71 -0.27 -21.52
C VAL A 218 21.62 -1.05 -22.27
N LEU A 219 21.27 -2.21 -21.72
CA LEU A 219 20.30 -3.16 -22.23
C LEU A 219 18.98 -2.76 -21.59
N ALA A 220 18.26 -1.85 -22.23
CA ALA A 220 16.82 -1.66 -21.99
C ALA A 220 16.37 -1.43 -20.53
N GLU A 221 17.27 -1.16 -19.58
CA GLU A 221 16.87 -1.02 -18.17
C GLU A 221 16.07 0.26 -17.91
N ASP A 222 16.11 1.24 -18.82
CA ASP A 222 15.49 2.56 -18.60
C ASP A 222 14.11 2.80 -19.21
N MET A 223 13.63 1.93 -20.11
CA MET A 223 12.36 2.21 -20.81
C MET A 223 11.14 2.33 -19.89
N MET A 224 11.13 1.60 -18.76
CA MET A 224 10.04 1.71 -17.77
C MET A 224 10.30 2.74 -16.67
N SER A 225 11.52 3.26 -16.52
CA SER A 225 11.79 4.37 -15.59
C SER A 225 11.20 5.67 -16.12
N GLU A 226 11.18 5.82 -17.44
CA GLU A 226 10.73 7.01 -18.14
C GLU A 226 9.23 7.02 -18.44
N ALA A 227 8.50 5.95 -18.11
CA ALA A 227 7.07 5.87 -18.34
C ALA A 227 6.34 6.93 -17.51
N LYS A 228 6.04 8.08 -18.15
CA LYS A 228 5.32 9.20 -17.53
C LYS A 228 3.82 8.94 -17.44
N SER A 229 3.31 7.88 -18.09
CA SER A 229 1.90 7.53 -18.14
C SER A 229 1.66 6.03 -18.09
N CYS A 230 0.53 5.63 -17.50
CA CYS A 230 0.08 4.24 -17.42
C CYS A 230 -0.20 3.61 -18.80
N GLU A 231 -0.56 4.44 -19.78
CA GLU A 231 -0.87 4.01 -21.15
C GLU A 231 0.34 3.36 -21.84
N GLN A 232 1.55 3.73 -21.45
CA GLN A 232 2.80 3.20 -22.02
C GLN A 232 3.23 1.86 -21.38
N VAL A 233 2.78 1.57 -20.15
CA VAL A 233 3.25 0.41 -19.38
C VAL A 233 2.82 -0.91 -20.01
N LEU A 234 1.53 -1.06 -20.33
CA LEU A 234 0.98 -2.32 -20.88
C LEU A 234 1.48 -2.64 -22.29
N PRO A 235 1.53 -1.70 -23.25
CA PRO A 235 2.11 -1.97 -24.57
C PRO A 235 3.57 -2.41 -24.50
N SER A 236 4.37 -1.77 -23.64
CA SER A 236 5.79 -2.11 -23.46
C SER A 236 5.96 -3.55 -22.95
N LEU A 237 5.22 -3.94 -21.90
CA LEU A 237 5.24 -5.33 -21.42
C LEU A 237 4.73 -6.33 -22.46
N ARG A 238 3.73 -5.95 -23.27
CA ARG A 238 3.19 -6.81 -24.32
C ARG A 238 4.21 -7.06 -25.44
N ALA A 239 4.96 -6.02 -25.82
CA ALA A 239 6.00 -6.08 -26.84
C ALA A 239 7.19 -6.98 -26.43
N GLU A 240 7.41 -7.18 -25.13
CA GLU A 240 8.48 -8.03 -24.61
C GLU A 240 7.96 -9.43 -24.21
N PRO A 241 7.97 -10.44 -25.10
CA PRO A 241 7.47 -11.78 -24.77
C PRO A 241 8.34 -12.52 -23.74
N LYS A 242 9.58 -12.07 -23.53
CA LYS A 242 10.55 -12.65 -22.59
C LYS A 242 10.65 -11.89 -21.26
N ALA A 243 9.73 -10.95 -21.00
CA ALA A 243 9.69 -10.20 -19.75
C ALA A 243 9.67 -11.14 -18.54
N ARG A 244 10.56 -10.93 -17.58
CA ARG A 244 10.68 -11.73 -16.36
C ARG A 244 9.90 -11.08 -15.21
N SER A 245 9.94 -11.71 -14.04
CA SER A 245 9.26 -11.21 -12.83
C SER A 245 9.68 -9.79 -12.43
N PHE A 246 10.90 -9.35 -12.79
CA PHE A 246 11.43 -8.04 -12.40
C PHE A 246 10.75 -6.90 -13.17
N GLU A 247 10.54 -7.10 -14.46
CA GLU A 247 9.89 -6.17 -15.38
C GLU A 247 8.44 -5.96 -14.94
N PHE A 248 7.70 -7.03 -14.64
CA PHE A 248 6.36 -6.91 -14.06
C PHE A 248 6.34 -6.17 -12.72
N ALA A 249 7.31 -6.42 -11.84
CA ALA A 249 7.41 -5.69 -10.58
C ALA A 249 7.65 -4.19 -10.79
N LYS A 250 8.54 -3.81 -11.72
CA LYS A 250 8.80 -2.41 -12.08
C LYS A 250 7.54 -1.74 -12.66
N ALA A 251 6.81 -2.42 -13.55
CA ALA A 251 5.54 -1.93 -14.07
C ALA A 251 4.49 -1.73 -12.96
N MET A 252 4.35 -2.69 -12.04
CA MET A 252 3.44 -2.57 -10.90
C MET A 252 3.82 -1.38 -10.00
N GLN A 253 5.11 -1.16 -9.76
CA GLN A 253 5.61 -0.03 -9.00
C GLN A 253 5.20 1.30 -9.67
N VAL A 254 5.43 1.44 -10.98
CA VAL A 254 5.03 2.63 -11.76
C VAL A 254 3.52 2.86 -11.68
N CYS A 255 2.70 1.83 -11.86
CA CYS A 255 1.24 1.96 -11.71
C CYS A 255 0.83 2.39 -10.30
N GLY A 256 1.52 1.90 -9.26
CA GLY A 256 1.31 2.33 -7.88
C GLY A 256 1.66 3.80 -7.66
N ASP A 257 2.78 4.27 -8.21
CA ASP A 257 3.24 5.65 -8.09
C ASP A 257 2.32 6.63 -8.84
N LEU A 258 1.81 6.21 -10.01
CA LEU A 258 0.79 6.93 -10.79
C LEU A 258 -0.63 6.80 -10.21
N ARG A 259 -0.81 5.98 -9.18
CA ARG A 259 -2.09 5.68 -8.52
C ARG A 259 -3.18 5.14 -9.46
N ASP A 260 -2.80 4.38 -10.46
CA ASP A 260 -3.71 3.77 -11.44
C ASP A 260 -3.95 2.29 -11.10
N LEU A 261 -4.93 2.06 -10.24
CA LEU A 261 -5.32 0.71 -9.83
C LEU A 261 -5.83 -0.13 -11.02
N PRO A 262 -6.67 0.37 -11.95
CA PRO A 262 -7.08 -0.40 -13.13
C PRO A 262 -5.89 -0.93 -13.96
N THR A 263 -4.90 -0.09 -14.26
CA THR A 263 -3.72 -0.53 -15.03
C THR A 263 -2.86 -1.49 -14.21
N LEU A 264 -2.69 -1.26 -12.91
CA LEU A 264 -2.00 -2.20 -12.01
C LEU A 264 -2.61 -3.61 -12.07
N LEU A 265 -3.93 -3.72 -12.02
CA LEU A 265 -4.63 -5.01 -12.09
C LEU A 265 -4.47 -5.67 -13.46
N ARG A 266 -4.46 -4.89 -14.55
CA ARG A 266 -4.17 -5.41 -15.90
C ARG A 266 -2.75 -5.94 -16.03
N VAL A 267 -1.76 -5.23 -15.47
CA VAL A 267 -0.36 -5.68 -15.44
C VAL A 267 -0.23 -6.99 -14.66
N TRP A 268 -0.90 -7.09 -13.50
CA TRP A 268 -0.91 -8.31 -12.71
C TRP A 268 -1.61 -9.48 -13.41
N ASN A 269 -2.76 -9.25 -14.06
CA ASN A 269 -3.43 -10.29 -14.83
C ASN A 269 -2.56 -10.77 -16.00
N LEU A 270 -1.88 -9.86 -16.69
CA LEU A 270 -0.97 -10.21 -17.78
C LEU A 270 0.21 -11.08 -17.30
N SER A 271 0.75 -10.84 -16.11
CA SER A 271 1.81 -11.68 -15.54
C SER A 271 1.33 -13.12 -15.31
N ARG A 272 0.05 -13.27 -14.91
CA ARG A 272 -0.60 -14.56 -14.67
C ARG A 272 -0.94 -15.27 -15.97
N GLU A 273 -1.48 -14.56 -16.96
CA GLU A 273 -1.76 -15.10 -18.30
C GLU A 273 -0.50 -15.67 -18.96
N ARG A 274 0.67 -15.06 -18.70
CA ARG A 274 1.97 -15.52 -19.19
C ARG A 274 2.63 -16.58 -18.30
N ASN A 275 1.97 -17.02 -17.22
CA ASN A 275 2.51 -17.96 -16.25
C ASN A 275 3.90 -17.56 -15.73
N ILE A 276 4.12 -16.26 -15.50
CA ILE A 276 5.40 -15.76 -15.00
C ILE A 276 5.46 -15.97 -13.48
N PRO A 277 6.39 -16.79 -12.97
CA PRO A 277 6.51 -17.01 -11.54
C PRO A 277 7.03 -15.73 -10.87
N LEU A 278 6.20 -15.11 -10.04
CA LEU A 278 6.57 -13.90 -9.32
C LEU A 278 7.44 -14.25 -8.12
N LYS A 279 8.53 -13.50 -7.93
CA LYS A 279 9.36 -13.57 -6.72
C LYS A 279 8.65 -12.87 -5.55
N LEU A 280 9.05 -13.20 -4.31
CA LEU A 280 8.57 -12.54 -3.08
C LEU A 280 8.63 -11.00 -3.15
N THR A 281 9.72 -10.45 -3.73
CA THR A 281 9.88 -9.00 -3.90
C THR A 281 8.82 -8.39 -4.83
N ALA A 282 8.40 -9.09 -5.87
CA ALA A 282 7.35 -8.64 -6.78
C ALA A 282 5.97 -8.63 -6.09
N TYR A 283 5.69 -9.60 -5.22
CA TYR A 283 4.48 -9.61 -4.38
C TYR A 283 4.46 -8.43 -3.39
N SER A 284 5.60 -8.14 -2.73
CA SER A 284 5.74 -6.96 -1.87
C SER A 284 5.41 -5.67 -2.64
N ILE A 285 6.00 -5.50 -3.83
CA ILE A 285 5.77 -4.33 -4.69
C ILE A 285 4.32 -4.24 -5.15
N LEU A 286 3.69 -5.35 -5.55
CA LEU A 286 2.29 -5.38 -5.95
C LEU A 286 1.35 -4.93 -4.81
N ILE A 287 1.53 -5.47 -3.61
CA ILE A 287 0.72 -5.10 -2.43
C ILE A 287 0.94 -3.63 -2.08
N GLN A 288 2.19 -3.16 -2.10
CA GLN A 288 2.54 -1.77 -1.87
C GLN A 288 1.96 -0.84 -2.95
N ALA A 289 1.94 -1.27 -4.21
CA ALA A 289 1.34 -0.53 -5.32
C ALA A 289 -0.19 -0.44 -5.16
N CYS A 290 -0.86 -1.51 -4.74
CA CYS A 290 -2.28 -1.47 -4.38
C CYS A 290 -2.53 -0.43 -3.29
N ALA A 291 -1.70 -0.38 -2.24
CA ALA A 291 -1.84 0.59 -1.15
C ALA A 291 -1.65 2.05 -1.63
N LYS A 292 -0.70 2.30 -2.55
CA LYS A 292 -0.47 3.63 -3.13
C LYS A 292 -1.60 4.06 -4.08
N ALA A 293 -2.15 3.13 -4.85
CA ALA A 293 -3.22 3.40 -5.81
C ALA A 293 -4.61 3.60 -5.16
N ILE A 294 -4.75 3.27 -3.87
CA ILE A 294 -5.95 3.61 -3.11
C ILE A 294 -5.99 5.12 -2.83
N ASP A 295 -6.98 5.78 -3.42
CA ASP A 295 -7.38 7.12 -3.01
C ASP A 295 -8.14 7.07 -1.68
N ARG A 296 -7.77 7.94 -0.73
CA ARG A 296 -8.45 8.07 0.56
C ARG A 296 -9.90 8.51 0.41
N GLN A 297 -10.23 9.24 -0.64
CA GLN A 297 -11.57 9.80 -0.85
C GLN A 297 -12.55 8.82 -1.53
N ARG A 298 -12.03 7.87 -2.33
CA ARG A 298 -12.88 6.99 -3.15
C ARG A 298 -13.09 5.62 -2.47
N ARG A 299 -14.27 5.39 -1.91
CA ARG A 299 -14.64 4.12 -1.25
C ARG A 299 -14.47 2.89 -2.15
N HIS A 300 -14.82 3.01 -3.44
CA HIS A 300 -14.73 1.89 -4.38
C HIS A 300 -13.28 1.44 -4.61
N THR A 301 -12.34 2.37 -4.78
CA THR A 301 -10.92 2.03 -4.99
C THR A 301 -10.29 1.42 -3.74
N LYS A 302 -10.70 1.85 -2.53
CA LYS A 302 -10.28 1.22 -1.26
C LYS A 302 -10.62 -0.27 -1.24
N LYS A 303 -11.90 -0.61 -1.49
CA LYS A 303 -12.39 -1.99 -1.47
C LYS A 303 -11.68 -2.83 -2.52
N LEU A 304 -11.57 -2.32 -3.76
CA LEU A 304 -10.93 -3.05 -4.85
C LEU A 304 -9.43 -3.29 -4.59
N GLY A 305 -8.69 -2.25 -4.14
CA GLY A 305 -7.26 -2.38 -3.84
C GLY A 305 -6.98 -3.32 -2.68
N LEU A 306 -7.83 -3.32 -1.65
CA LEU A 306 -7.77 -4.27 -0.53
C LEU A 306 -7.99 -5.70 -0.99
N VAL A 307 -9.04 -5.97 -1.76
CA VAL A 307 -9.33 -7.31 -2.31
C VAL A 307 -8.17 -7.79 -3.18
N ALA A 308 -7.63 -6.92 -4.04
CA ALA A 308 -6.48 -7.25 -4.88
C ALA A 308 -5.23 -7.58 -4.06
N GLY A 309 -4.92 -6.79 -3.03
CA GLY A 309 -3.76 -7.04 -2.17
C GLY A 309 -3.91 -8.29 -1.29
N LYS A 310 -5.09 -8.58 -0.74
CA LYS A 310 -5.38 -9.84 -0.05
C LYS A 310 -5.22 -11.05 -0.97
N ARG A 311 -5.70 -10.94 -2.20
CA ARG A 311 -5.51 -11.99 -3.21
C ARG A 311 -4.03 -12.14 -3.56
N ALA A 312 -3.29 -11.06 -3.77
CA ALA A 312 -1.84 -11.13 -4.00
C ALA A 312 -1.11 -11.82 -2.84
N TRP A 313 -1.50 -11.54 -1.59
CA TRP A 313 -0.98 -12.22 -0.40
C TRP A 313 -1.29 -13.72 -0.39
N GLN A 314 -2.53 -14.13 -0.68
CA GLN A 314 -2.90 -15.54 -0.77
C GLN A 314 -2.13 -16.27 -1.88
N TRP A 315 -1.94 -15.64 -3.03
CA TRP A 315 -1.17 -16.20 -4.15
C TRP A 315 0.31 -16.36 -3.81
N MET A 316 0.90 -15.39 -3.12
CA MET A 316 2.26 -15.50 -2.61
C MET A 316 2.43 -16.74 -1.71
N LEU A 317 1.48 -16.99 -0.81
CA LEU A 317 1.50 -18.18 0.05
C LEU A 317 1.32 -19.47 -0.75
N HIS A 318 0.41 -19.47 -1.73
CA HIS A 318 0.17 -20.61 -2.62
C HIS A 318 1.42 -20.96 -3.46
N ASP A 319 2.16 -19.95 -3.91
CA ASP A 319 3.43 -20.11 -4.63
C ASP A 319 4.58 -20.60 -3.72
N GLY A 320 4.30 -20.87 -2.44
CA GLY A 320 5.24 -21.42 -1.47
C GLY A 320 6.18 -20.38 -0.85
N HIS A 321 5.94 -19.09 -1.07
CA HIS A 321 6.76 -18.05 -0.46
C HIS A 321 6.34 -17.82 1.00
N LYS A 322 7.34 -17.70 1.89
CA LYS A 322 7.12 -17.28 3.27
C LYS A 322 7.12 -15.75 3.34
N PRO A 323 6.12 -15.10 3.96
CA PRO A 323 6.13 -13.65 4.11
C PRO A 323 7.36 -13.19 4.90
N ASP A 324 8.07 -12.19 4.38
CA ASP A 324 9.13 -11.49 5.11
C ASP A 324 8.61 -10.15 5.67
N ALA A 325 9.47 -9.47 6.43
CA ALA A 325 9.13 -8.17 7.02
C ALA A 325 8.74 -7.11 5.97
N ALA A 326 9.27 -7.18 4.75
CA ALA A 326 8.98 -6.22 3.69
C ALA A 326 7.56 -6.40 3.13
N VAL A 327 7.14 -7.65 2.88
CA VAL A 327 5.75 -7.94 2.46
C VAL A 327 4.76 -7.63 3.58
N VAL A 328 5.06 -8.00 4.84
CA VAL A 328 4.19 -7.66 5.98
C VAL A 328 4.03 -6.15 6.11
N LYS A 329 5.11 -5.38 5.96
CA LYS A 329 5.07 -3.91 5.96
C LYS A 329 4.16 -3.36 4.86
N ALA A 330 4.26 -3.90 3.65
CA ALA A 330 3.41 -3.51 2.53
C ALA A 330 1.93 -3.85 2.79
N ALA A 331 1.65 -5.02 3.37
CA ALA A 331 0.30 -5.45 3.72
C ALA A 331 -0.31 -4.60 4.84
N LEU A 332 0.41 -4.32 5.92
CA LEU A 332 -0.05 -3.40 6.97
C LEU A 332 -0.27 -1.97 6.43
N HIS A 333 0.58 -1.52 5.49
CA HIS A 333 0.35 -0.24 4.83
C HIS A 333 -0.94 -0.23 3.99
N LEU A 334 -1.26 -1.34 3.31
CA LEU A 334 -2.53 -1.51 2.62
C LEU A 334 -3.71 -1.51 3.61
N CYS A 335 -3.61 -2.20 4.74
CA CYS A 335 -4.64 -2.19 5.79
C CYS A 335 -4.92 -0.78 6.33
N SER A 336 -3.86 -0.02 6.66
CA SER A 336 -3.96 1.39 7.10
C SER A 336 -4.62 2.29 6.05
N LYS A 337 -4.45 2.02 4.75
CA LYS A 337 -5.08 2.80 3.68
C LYS A 337 -6.53 2.41 3.41
N ALA A 338 -6.81 1.13 3.46
CA ALA A 338 -8.13 0.57 3.16
C ALA A 338 -9.09 0.58 4.35
N GLY A 339 -8.56 0.61 5.57
CA GLY A 339 -9.31 0.54 6.82
C GLY A 339 -9.66 -0.89 7.24
N ASP A 340 -8.78 -1.85 7.00
CA ASP A 340 -8.99 -3.26 7.36
C ASP A 340 -8.16 -3.63 8.60
N ALA A 341 -8.68 -3.25 9.77
CA ALA A 341 -8.00 -3.48 11.03
C ALA A 341 -7.98 -4.96 11.44
N GLU A 342 -9.01 -5.74 11.08
CA GLU A 342 -9.05 -7.17 11.36
C GLU A 342 -7.89 -7.90 10.68
N TRP A 343 -7.68 -7.64 9.38
CA TRP A 343 -6.55 -8.24 8.67
C TRP A 343 -5.21 -7.73 9.19
N ALA A 344 -5.12 -6.46 9.60
CA ALA A 344 -3.91 -5.94 10.25
C ALA A 344 -3.57 -6.69 11.54
N THR A 345 -4.56 -6.99 12.38
CA THR A 345 -4.39 -7.78 13.60
C THR A 345 -3.93 -9.21 13.29
N GLN A 346 -4.53 -9.86 12.29
CA GLN A 346 -4.09 -11.19 11.85
C GLN A 346 -2.64 -11.17 11.35
N LEU A 347 -2.25 -10.17 10.56
CA LEU A 347 -0.87 -10.00 10.09
C LEU A 347 0.09 -9.79 11.26
N TRP A 348 -0.26 -8.93 12.22
CA TRP A 348 0.55 -8.64 13.40
C TRP A 348 0.77 -9.87 14.28
N GLN A 349 -0.28 -10.64 14.57
CA GLN A 349 -0.21 -11.86 15.38
C GLN A 349 0.61 -12.97 14.73
N ASN A 350 0.56 -13.07 13.40
CA ASN A 350 1.30 -14.10 12.64
C ASN A 350 2.74 -13.69 12.29
N THR A 351 3.21 -12.50 12.70
CA THR A 351 4.56 -12.01 12.40
C THR A 351 5.48 -12.23 13.61
N PRO A 352 6.40 -13.21 13.58
CA PRO A 352 7.28 -13.50 14.70
C PRO A 352 8.32 -12.40 14.94
N GLU A 353 8.82 -11.79 13.86
CA GLU A 353 9.82 -10.72 13.91
C GLU A 353 9.14 -9.36 13.81
N CYS A 354 8.78 -8.80 14.96
CA CYS A 354 8.18 -7.48 15.06
C CYS A 354 9.28 -6.40 15.09
N SER A 355 9.17 -5.40 14.23
CA SER A 355 9.98 -4.16 14.33
C SER A 355 9.10 -2.99 14.73
N THR A 356 9.67 -1.95 15.34
CA THR A 356 8.95 -0.71 15.69
C THR A 356 8.26 -0.10 14.47
N ALA A 357 8.85 -0.22 13.28
CA ALA A 357 8.25 0.26 12.04
C ALA A 357 6.98 -0.51 11.63
N LEU A 358 6.94 -1.84 11.82
CA LEU A 358 5.73 -2.64 11.58
C LEU A 358 4.66 -2.33 12.63
N TRP A 359 5.09 -2.23 13.90
CA TRP A 359 4.21 -1.90 15.02
C TRP A 359 3.52 -0.55 14.85
N ASN A 360 4.27 0.50 14.46
CA ASN A 360 3.72 1.83 14.20
C ASN A 360 2.64 1.80 13.11
N ARG A 361 2.77 0.95 12.08
CA ARG A 361 1.74 0.78 11.04
C ARG A 361 0.51 0.03 11.54
N TYR A 362 0.72 -0.96 12.38
CA TYR A 362 -0.36 -1.69 13.03
C TYR A 362 -1.16 -0.76 13.96
N LEU A 363 -0.49 -0.02 14.85
CA LEU A 363 -1.12 0.97 15.72
C LEU A 363 -1.87 2.05 14.94
N ASP A 364 -1.30 2.57 13.84
CA ASP A 364 -1.97 3.52 12.94
C ASP A 364 -3.30 2.97 12.42
N THR A 365 -3.31 1.69 12.04
CA THR A 365 -4.50 1.02 11.49
C THR A 365 -5.57 0.86 12.56
N LEU A 366 -5.21 0.34 13.73
CA LEU A 366 -6.13 0.20 14.86
C LEU A 366 -6.73 1.54 15.26
N ALA A 367 -5.87 2.53 15.48
CA ALA A 367 -6.27 3.86 15.91
C ALA A 367 -7.28 4.49 14.95
N ARG A 368 -7.06 4.42 13.63
CA ARG A 368 -7.89 5.12 12.64
C ARG A 368 -9.16 4.38 12.23
N HIS A 369 -9.21 3.05 12.38
CA HIS A 369 -10.22 2.26 11.66
C HIS A 369 -11.04 1.31 12.55
N SER A 370 -10.69 1.13 13.81
CA SER A 370 -11.42 0.24 14.73
C SER A 370 -12.33 0.97 15.73
N GLY A 371 -12.57 2.28 15.56
CA GLY A 371 -13.40 3.06 16.47
C GLY A 371 -12.87 3.03 17.92
N PRO A 372 -13.76 3.03 18.95
CA PRO A 372 -13.35 3.01 20.36
C PRO A 372 -12.52 1.78 20.73
N GLU A 373 -12.93 0.58 20.28
CA GLU A 373 -12.22 -0.69 20.54
C GLU A 373 -10.78 -0.65 19.99
N GLY A 374 -10.58 0.08 18.88
CA GLY A 374 -9.26 0.33 18.31
C GLY A 374 -8.30 1.03 19.26
N TRP A 375 -8.79 2.01 20.01
CA TRP A 375 -7.99 2.76 20.95
C TRP A 375 -7.66 1.95 22.21
N GLU A 376 -8.62 1.16 22.70
CA GLU A 376 -8.37 0.21 23.79
C GLU A 376 -7.27 -0.79 23.41
N ALA A 377 -7.33 -1.31 22.17
CA ALA A 377 -6.30 -2.19 21.63
C ALA A 377 -4.93 -1.49 21.48
N VAL A 378 -4.90 -0.22 21.05
CA VAL A 378 -3.66 0.59 20.99
C VAL A 378 -3.05 0.76 22.37
N GLU A 379 -3.85 1.09 23.39
CA GLU A 379 -3.37 1.29 24.76
C GLU A 379 -2.87 -0.01 25.40
N GLU A 380 -3.54 -1.14 25.13
CA GLU A 380 -3.08 -2.47 25.53
C GLU A 380 -1.75 -2.84 24.85
N GLU A 381 -1.61 -2.59 23.54
CA GLU A 381 -0.35 -2.84 22.82
C GLU A 381 0.79 -1.93 23.32
N LEU A 382 0.51 -0.69 23.69
CA LEU A 382 1.48 0.21 24.32
C LEU A 382 1.92 -0.32 25.69
N ARG A 383 0.98 -0.77 26.53
CA ARG A 383 1.30 -1.40 27.83
C ARG A 383 2.13 -2.67 27.68
N ASN A 384 1.85 -3.46 26.65
CA ASN A 384 2.55 -4.72 26.38
C ASN A 384 3.84 -4.56 25.55
N SER A 385 4.15 -3.34 25.07
CA SER A 385 5.30 -3.08 24.19
C SER A 385 6.64 -3.59 24.75
N ALA A 386 6.85 -3.44 26.07
CA ALA A 386 8.05 -3.93 26.76
C ALA A 386 8.22 -5.46 26.67
N THR A 387 7.12 -6.23 26.72
CA THR A 387 7.16 -7.69 26.61
C THR A 387 7.62 -8.15 25.22
N ARG A 388 7.31 -7.36 24.19
CA ARG A 388 7.72 -7.57 22.79
C ARG A 388 9.05 -6.90 22.44
N ARG A 389 9.72 -6.26 23.41
CA ARG A 389 10.94 -5.45 23.21
C ARG A 389 10.76 -4.34 22.17
N LEU A 390 9.55 -3.79 22.09
CA LEU A 390 9.21 -2.64 21.26
C LEU A 390 9.26 -1.39 22.13
N VAL A 391 9.94 -0.35 21.64
CA VAL A 391 10.05 0.93 22.34
C VAL A 391 9.34 1.98 21.48
N PRO A 392 8.36 2.74 22.02
CA PRO A 392 7.79 3.88 21.33
C PRO A 392 8.87 4.84 20.85
N ASP A 393 8.78 5.25 19.60
CA ASP A 393 9.68 6.23 18.99
C ASP A 393 8.91 7.50 18.58
N CYS A 394 9.62 8.44 17.96
CA CYS A 394 9.03 9.70 17.51
C CYS A 394 7.94 9.48 16.44
N VAL A 395 8.03 8.37 15.69
CA VAL A 395 7.02 7.98 14.71
C VAL A 395 5.79 7.41 15.41
N THR A 396 5.95 6.63 16.48
CA THR A 396 4.83 6.14 17.32
C THR A 396 4.01 7.32 17.84
N LEU A 397 4.67 8.26 18.53
CA LEU A 397 4.00 9.44 19.10
C LEU A 397 3.29 10.27 18.01
N ALA A 398 4.00 10.60 16.92
CA ALA A 398 3.42 11.37 15.83
C ALA A 398 2.21 10.67 15.19
N THR A 399 2.27 9.36 15.01
CA THR A 399 1.19 8.56 14.40
C THR A 399 -0.06 8.55 15.26
N LEU A 400 0.09 8.30 16.56
CA LEU A 400 -1.04 8.23 17.49
C LEU A 400 -1.71 9.59 17.67
N MET A 401 -0.93 10.67 17.77
CA MET A 401 -1.47 12.02 17.85
C MET A 401 -2.22 12.42 16.57
N ASP A 402 -1.66 12.12 15.40
CA ASP A 402 -2.32 12.38 14.12
C ASP A 402 -3.65 11.63 14.01
N ALA A 403 -3.68 10.37 14.44
CA ALA A 403 -4.89 9.56 14.42
C ALA A 403 -5.96 10.07 15.40
N ALA A 404 -5.56 10.49 16.61
CA ALA A 404 -6.47 11.08 17.60
C ALA A 404 -7.03 12.43 17.12
N ALA A 405 -6.17 13.29 16.56
CA ALA A 405 -6.56 14.58 16.01
C ALA A 405 -7.54 14.47 14.84
N GLU A 406 -7.33 13.53 13.92
CA GLU A 406 -8.24 13.28 12.80
C GLU A 406 -9.61 12.74 13.23
N GLN A 407 -9.71 12.17 14.44
CA GLN A 407 -10.96 11.76 15.08
C GLN A 407 -11.54 12.85 15.99
N ASN A 408 -10.95 14.04 15.99
CA ASN A 408 -11.33 15.16 16.86
C ASN A 408 -11.26 14.82 18.37
N ASP A 409 -10.40 13.87 18.75
CA ASP A 409 -10.15 13.49 20.15
C ASP A 409 -8.89 14.19 20.67
N MET A 410 -9.03 15.48 20.97
CA MET A 410 -7.93 16.31 21.44
C MET A 410 -7.42 15.90 22.82
N GLN A 411 -8.30 15.39 23.68
CA GLN A 411 -7.91 14.91 25.00
C GLN A 411 -6.95 13.73 24.88
N ARG A 412 -7.24 12.77 23.98
CA ARG A 412 -6.34 11.65 23.73
C ARG A 412 -5.02 12.11 23.09
N ALA A 413 -5.05 13.07 22.17
CA ALA A 413 -3.83 13.63 21.58
C ALA A 413 -2.94 14.32 22.64
N ASP A 414 -3.53 15.07 23.57
CA ASP A 414 -2.85 15.69 24.72
C ASP A 414 -2.27 14.62 25.65
N ASN A 415 -3.06 13.60 25.99
CA ASN A 415 -2.60 12.48 26.82
C ASN A 415 -1.37 11.79 26.21
N PHE A 416 -1.38 11.46 24.91
CA PHE A 416 -0.20 10.82 24.28
C PHE A 416 1.02 11.74 24.29
N TRP A 417 0.84 13.04 24.05
CA TRP A 417 1.94 14.00 24.15
C TRP A 417 2.54 14.01 25.55
N ASP A 418 1.71 14.15 26.59
CA ASP A 418 2.18 14.26 27.97
C ASP A 418 2.87 12.98 28.47
N HIS A 419 2.36 11.81 28.06
CA HIS A 419 2.90 10.51 28.53
C HIS A 419 4.13 10.05 27.75
N LEU A 420 4.17 10.27 26.42
CA LEU A 420 5.25 9.73 25.57
C LEU A 420 6.34 10.76 25.26
N SER A 421 6.06 12.06 25.25
CA SER A 421 7.08 13.07 24.94
C SER A 421 8.29 13.07 25.90
N PRO A 422 8.17 12.70 27.20
CA PRO A 422 9.34 12.61 28.08
C PRO A 422 10.26 11.43 27.77
N SER A 423 9.75 10.36 27.17
CA SER A 423 10.49 9.12 26.89
C SER A 423 10.95 8.97 25.45
N VAL A 424 10.50 9.86 24.56
CA VAL A 424 10.76 9.81 23.12
C VAL A 424 11.61 11.01 22.69
N GLU A 425 12.60 10.78 21.83
CA GLU A 425 13.35 11.86 21.19
C GLU A 425 12.43 12.67 20.27
N LEU A 426 12.13 13.92 20.65
CA LEU A 426 11.27 14.79 19.85
C LEU A 426 12.01 15.27 18.60
N THR A 427 11.33 15.19 17.45
CA THR A 427 11.85 15.61 16.15
C THR A 427 10.90 16.57 15.48
N SER A 428 11.29 17.15 14.34
CA SER A 428 10.39 18.02 13.55
C SER A 428 9.07 17.33 13.17
N ILE A 429 9.05 15.99 13.06
CA ILE A 429 7.86 15.20 12.74
C ILE A 429 6.87 15.19 13.91
N THR A 430 7.32 15.05 15.17
CA THR A 430 6.42 15.06 16.34
C THR A 430 5.80 16.44 16.54
N TYR A 431 6.56 17.52 16.35
CA TYR A 431 6.02 18.88 16.39
C TYR A 431 5.05 19.16 15.24
N ALA A 432 5.27 18.59 14.06
CA ALA A 432 4.33 18.73 12.94
C ALA A 432 3.00 18.07 13.28
N ALA A 433 3.03 16.85 13.85
CA ALA A 433 1.84 16.16 14.34
C ALA A 433 1.13 16.94 15.45
N ARG A 434 1.88 17.51 16.42
CA ARG A 434 1.32 18.36 17.48
C ARG A 434 0.64 19.62 16.94
N SER A 435 1.28 20.28 15.99
CA SER A 435 0.71 21.47 15.34
C SER A 435 -0.57 21.12 14.59
N LYS A 436 -0.58 19.99 13.87
CA LYS A 436 -1.79 19.48 13.20
C LYS A 436 -2.90 19.16 14.21
N SER A 437 -2.57 18.58 15.36
CA SER A 437 -3.57 18.33 16.41
C SER A 437 -4.19 19.64 16.90
N PHE A 438 -3.41 20.67 17.18
CA PHE A 438 -3.96 21.96 17.59
C PHE A 438 -4.83 22.62 16.52
N LEU A 439 -4.42 22.53 15.26
CA LEU A 439 -5.20 23.06 14.14
C LEU A 439 -6.56 22.35 14.01
N LEU A 440 -6.59 21.01 14.05
CA LEU A 440 -7.83 20.24 13.99
C LEU A 440 -8.70 20.45 15.24
N GLY A 441 -8.07 20.60 16.41
CA GLY A 441 -8.72 20.91 17.69
C GLY A 441 -9.18 22.35 17.88
N SER A 442 -9.14 23.19 16.82
CA SER A 442 -9.53 24.60 16.86
C SER A 442 -8.76 25.45 17.87
N LYS A 443 -7.47 25.14 18.11
CA LYS A 443 -6.53 25.88 18.97
C LYS A 443 -5.33 26.45 18.17
N PRO A 444 -5.53 27.22 17.09
CA PRO A 444 -4.43 27.71 16.26
C PRO A 444 -3.43 28.59 17.04
N GLU A 445 -3.86 29.23 18.13
CA GLU A 445 -3.03 30.05 19.01
C GLU A 445 -1.88 29.29 19.69
N CYS A 446 -1.96 27.97 19.83
CA CYS A 446 -0.92 27.16 20.45
C CYS A 446 0.21 26.77 19.48
N VAL A 447 0.02 26.92 18.17
CA VAL A 447 1.01 26.49 17.16
C VAL A 447 2.30 27.34 17.20
N PRO A 448 2.25 28.69 17.34
CA PRO A 448 3.45 29.50 17.49
C PRO A 448 4.31 29.12 18.71
N ASP A 449 3.71 28.70 19.82
CA ASP A 449 4.46 28.30 21.01
C ASP A 449 5.29 27.04 20.77
N LEU A 450 4.82 26.13 19.90
CA LEU A 450 5.59 24.96 19.47
C LEU A 450 6.87 25.38 18.73
N ARG A 451 6.83 26.47 17.96
CA ARG A 451 8.01 27.00 17.27
C ARG A 451 9.07 27.49 18.27
N CYS A 452 8.64 28.22 19.28
CA CYS A 452 9.51 28.67 20.38
C CYS A 452 10.10 27.46 21.13
N ASP A 453 9.32 26.41 21.36
CA ASP A 453 9.80 25.18 22.00
C ASP A 453 10.84 24.44 21.14
N MET A 454 10.61 24.31 19.83
CA MET A 454 11.59 23.75 18.90
C MET A 454 12.91 24.53 18.91
N GLN A 455 12.86 25.86 18.90
CA GLN A 455 14.06 26.71 18.98
C GLN A 455 14.83 26.49 20.28
N ARG A 456 14.13 26.46 21.43
CA ARG A 456 14.74 26.18 22.74
C ARG A 456 15.43 24.82 22.78
N ARG A 457 14.88 23.82 22.10
CA ARG A 457 15.45 22.47 21.99
C ARG A 457 16.42 22.29 20.83
N SER A 458 16.75 23.35 20.09
CA SER A 458 17.60 23.30 18.90
C SER A 458 17.12 22.33 17.81
N ILE A 459 15.80 22.18 17.66
CA ILE A 459 15.18 21.33 16.63
C ILE A 459 14.85 22.20 15.41
N SER A 460 15.48 21.89 14.27
CA SER A 460 15.21 22.56 13.00
C SER A 460 13.80 22.21 12.50
N PRO A 461 12.99 23.19 12.05
CA PRO A 461 11.68 22.92 11.48
C PRO A 461 11.81 22.27 10.10
N ASN A 462 10.85 21.44 9.74
CA ASN A 462 10.64 21.02 8.36
C ASN A 462 9.54 21.86 7.69
N ILE A 463 9.32 21.68 6.39
CA ILE A 463 8.38 22.49 5.62
C ILE A 463 6.94 22.37 6.15
N ARG A 464 6.58 21.21 6.71
CA ARG A 464 5.26 21.01 7.30
C ARG A 464 5.09 21.82 8.58
N ASN A 465 6.11 21.93 9.44
CA ASN A 465 6.04 22.81 10.60
C ASN A 465 5.74 24.26 10.17
N ILE A 466 6.41 24.74 9.12
CA ILE A 466 6.18 26.09 8.58
C ILE A 466 4.78 26.22 7.99
N LEU A 467 4.32 25.25 7.19
CA LEU A 467 2.96 25.25 6.65
C LEU A 467 1.90 25.27 7.76
N HIS A 468 2.11 24.54 8.85
CA HIS A 468 1.19 24.53 9.99
C HIS A 468 1.20 25.87 10.72
N GLU A 469 2.38 26.49 10.91
CA GLU A 469 2.53 27.82 11.50
C GLU A 469 1.82 28.89 10.65
N VAL A 470 2.01 28.88 9.33
CA VAL A 470 1.36 29.82 8.40
C VAL A 470 -0.17 29.59 8.38
N GLN A 471 -0.62 28.32 8.36
CA GLN A 471 -2.05 28.00 8.45
C GLN A 471 -2.66 28.48 9.77
N ALA A 472 -1.93 28.39 10.89
CA ALA A 472 -2.36 28.89 12.19
C ALA A 472 -2.51 30.42 12.19
N TRP A 473 -1.49 31.14 11.72
CA TRP A 473 -1.55 32.61 11.60
C TRP A 473 -2.67 33.06 10.66
N LEU A 474 -2.92 32.32 9.58
CA LEU A 474 -3.99 32.62 8.65
C LEU A 474 -5.38 32.47 9.32
N LEU A 475 -5.58 31.43 10.13
CA LEU A 475 -6.81 31.23 10.89
C LEU A 475 -7.00 32.32 11.95
N LEU A 476 -5.94 32.71 12.65
CA LEU A 476 -5.98 33.81 13.62
C LEU A 476 -6.27 35.15 12.93
N LEU A 477 -5.63 35.43 11.79
CA LEU A 477 -5.89 36.64 11.01
C LEU A 477 -7.35 36.68 10.50
N HIS A 478 -7.92 35.54 10.15
CA HIS A 478 -9.33 35.46 9.76
C HIS A 478 -10.29 35.82 10.90
N GLN A 479 -9.97 35.42 12.13
CA GLN A 479 -10.76 35.76 13.33
C GLN A 479 -10.68 37.26 13.66
N GLU A 480 -9.51 37.88 13.47
CA GLU A 480 -9.28 39.31 13.72
C GLU A 480 -8.60 39.99 12.53
N PRO A 481 -9.35 40.32 11.45
CA PRO A 481 -8.78 40.87 10.22
C PRO A 481 -8.03 42.21 10.37
N GLN A 482 -8.29 42.94 11.45
CA GLN A 482 -7.68 44.24 11.73
C GLN A 482 -6.30 44.14 12.39
N ASP A 483 -5.93 42.96 12.89
CA ASP A 483 -4.66 42.76 13.58
C ASP A 483 -3.51 42.54 12.56
N ARG A 484 -2.88 43.66 12.17
CA ARG A 484 -1.76 43.67 11.22
C ARG A 484 -0.56 42.85 11.71
N SER A 485 -0.39 42.69 13.02
CA SER A 485 0.73 41.92 13.57
C SER A 485 0.66 40.43 13.18
N ARG A 486 -0.56 39.87 13.03
CA ARG A 486 -0.77 38.48 12.58
C ARG A 486 -0.34 38.30 11.13
N TYR A 487 -0.61 39.28 10.27
CA TYR A 487 -0.17 39.26 8.88
C TYR A 487 1.36 39.35 8.75
N GLU A 488 1.99 40.21 9.56
CA GLU A 488 3.45 40.34 9.58
C GLU A 488 4.13 39.03 10.01
N ARG A 489 3.62 38.37 11.06
CA ARG A 489 4.11 37.06 11.52
C ARG A 489 3.89 35.95 10.49
N LEU A 490 2.73 35.94 9.82
CA LEU A 490 2.46 35.03 8.70
C LEU A 490 3.49 35.21 7.58
N SER A 491 3.74 36.47 7.20
CA SER A 491 4.68 36.83 6.13
C SER A 491 6.11 36.44 6.49
N GLU A 492 6.53 36.66 7.74
CA GLU A 492 7.83 36.23 8.26
C GLU A 492 7.98 34.70 8.22
N ALA A 493 6.98 33.97 8.73
CA ALA A 493 6.98 32.51 8.71
C ALA A 493 7.08 31.95 7.29
N SER A 494 6.38 32.57 6.34
CA SER A 494 6.45 32.20 4.93
C SER A 494 7.80 32.54 4.28
N ALA A 495 8.37 33.71 4.59
CA ALA A 495 9.67 34.13 4.08
C ALA A 495 10.78 33.12 4.43
N ARG A 496 10.73 32.53 5.62
CA ARG A 496 11.65 31.45 6.05
C ARG A 496 11.57 30.19 5.19
N ALA A 497 10.41 29.83 4.68
CA ALA A 497 10.30 28.70 3.75
C ALA A 497 10.88 29.05 2.37
N THR A 498 10.83 30.32 1.96
CA THR A 498 11.37 30.77 0.66
C THR A 498 12.85 31.11 0.68
N SER A 499 13.46 31.37 1.85
CA SER A 499 14.88 31.72 1.98
C SER A 499 15.84 30.55 1.71
N GLY A 500 15.31 29.34 1.45
CA GLY A 500 16.09 28.14 1.21
C GLY A 500 16.53 27.40 2.47
N GLU A 501 16.13 27.87 3.66
CA GLU A 501 16.38 27.18 4.94
C GLU A 501 15.74 25.79 4.97
N VAL A 502 14.63 25.60 4.25
CA VAL A 502 13.86 24.36 4.27
C VAL A 502 13.48 23.96 2.85
N GLN A 503 13.78 22.72 2.48
CA GLN A 503 13.38 22.16 1.19
C GLN A 503 11.90 21.74 1.22
N GLY A 504 11.09 22.34 0.36
CA GLY A 504 9.69 21.99 0.14
C GLY A 504 9.46 21.40 -1.25
N THR A 505 8.47 20.52 -1.37
CA THR A 505 7.98 20.06 -2.67
C THR A 505 7.23 21.20 -3.39
N GLY A 506 7.12 21.13 -4.72
CA GLY A 506 6.36 22.13 -5.49
C GLY A 506 4.91 22.30 -5.02
N ARG A 507 4.27 21.22 -4.55
CA ARG A 507 2.92 21.26 -3.96
C ARG A 507 2.88 22.03 -2.64
N GLU A 508 3.86 21.83 -1.77
CA GLU A 508 3.95 22.52 -0.48
C GLU A 508 4.20 24.03 -0.68
N MET A 509 5.07 24.39 -1.62
CA MET A 509 5.30 25.80 -1.98
C MET A 509 4.05 26.45 -2.59
N GLU A 510 3.27 25.71 -3.38
CA GLU A 510 2.00 26.20 -3.90
C GLU A 510 0.97 26.44 -2.78
N GLN A 511 0.88 25.54 -1.81
CA GLN A 511 0.02 25.72 -0.64
C GLN A 511 0.43 26.98 0.16
N LEU A 512 1.73 27.19 0.34
CA LEU A 512 2.26 28.37 1.02
C LEU A 512 1.88 29.67 0.30
N ARG A 513 2.13 29.75 -1.01
CA ARG A 513 1.74 30.91 -1.84
C ARG A 513 0.25 31.18 -1.79
N ARG A 514 -0.57 30.11 -1.82
CA ARG A 514 -2.03 30.23 -1.67
C ARG A 514 -2.41 30.83 -0.31
N MET A 515 -1.78 30.40 0.79
CA MET A 515 -2.06 30.97 2.12
C MET A 515 -1.70 32.46 2.19
N GLN A 516 -0.56 32.87 1.60
CA GLN A 516 -0.16 34.28 1.53
C GLN A 516 -1.19 35.13 0.76
N GLY A 517 -1.61 34.69 -0.42
CA GLY A 517 -2.63 35.41 -1.19
C GLY A 517 -3.97 35.52 -0.48
N LEU A 518 -4.37 34.50 0.29
CA LEU A 518 -5.58 34.56 1.14
C LEU A 518 -5.40 35.57 2.29
N ALA A 519 -4.23 35.59 2.93
CA ALA A 519 -3.92 36.55 4.00
C ALA A 519 -3.97 37.99 3.50
N GLU A 520 -3.38 38.27 2.33
CA GLU A 520 -3.44 39.59 1.68
C GLU A 520 -4.88 40.02 1.39
N GLY A 521 -5.71 39.11 0.87
CA GLY A 521 -7.13 39.37 0.64
C GLY A 521 -7.87 39.75 1.93
N ILE A 522 -7.62 39.03 3.03
CA ILE A 522 -8.23 39.34 4.34
C ILE A 522 -7.81 40.75 4.81
N CYS A 523 -6.52 41.11 4.71
CA CYS A 523 -6.03 42.45 5.07
C CYS A 523 -6.61 43.57 4.19
N GLN A 524 -7.02 43.27 2.96
CA GLN A 524 -7.74 44.19 2.07
C GLN A 524 -9.25 44.27 2.36
N GLY A 525 -9.72 43.63 3.43
CA GLY A 525 -11.13 43.62 3.84
C GLY A 525 -11.99 42.60 3.10
N GLN A 526 -11.40 41.66 2.35
CA GLN A 526 -12.17 40.60 1.70
C GLN A 526 -12.69 39.60 2.74
N LYS A 527 -14.02 39.43 2.78
CA LYS A 527 -14.63 38.37 3.60
C LYS A 527 -14.43 37.01 2.93
N MET A 528 -13.75 36.10 3.61
CA MET A 528 -13.50 34.75 3.12
C MET A 528 -14.24 33.71 3.96
N ALA A 529 -14.83 32.72 3.29
CA ALA A 529 -15.45 31.58 3.96
C ALA A 529 -14.37 30.68 4.59
N LEU A 530 -14.62 30.17 5.79
CA LEU A 530 -13.64 29.38 6.56
C LEU A 530 -13.11 28.16 5.78
N GLY A 531 -13.96 27.49 5.01
CA GLY A 531 -13.54 26.36 4.15
C GLY A 531 -12.52 26.73 3.08
N ARG A 532 -12.47 28.00 2.65
CA ARG A 532 -11.47 28.49 1.67
C ARG A 532 -10.11 28.77 2.31
N ILE A 533 -10.11 29.07 3.61
CA ILE A 533 -8.96 29.46 4.44
C ILE A 533 -8.23 28.22 4.97
N ARG A 534 -8.94 27.11 5.12
CA ARG A 534 -8.41 25.77 5.41
C ARG A 534 -7.70 25.20 4.16
N VAL A 535 -6.48 25.68 3.90
CA VAL A 535 -5.70 25.33 2.69
C VAL A 535 -5.12 23.92 2.76
N LEU A 536 -4.80 23.44 3.96
CA LEU A 536 -4.30 22.08 4.16
C LEU A 536 -5.43 21.06 3.95
N ASP A 537 -5.16 20.05 3.11
CA ASP A 537 -6.11 19.00 2.71
C ASP A 537 -6.27 17.96 3.82
N TRP A 538 -7.01 18.33 4.86
CA TRP A 538 -7.27 17.55 6.06
C TRP A 538 -8.79 17.35 6.28
N PRO A 539 -9.18 16.31 7.05
CA PRO A 539 -10.57 16.14 7.48
C PRO A 539 -10.90 17.14 8.59
N TRP A 540 -10.98 18.43 8.23
CA TRP A 540 -11.35 19.46 9.19
C TRP A 540 -12.73 19.18 9.77
N PRO A 541 -12.94 19.38 11.09
CA PRO A 541 -14.26 19.24 11.68
C PRO A 541 -15.24 20.21 11.01
N CYS A 542 -16.44 19.71 10.70
CA CYS A 542 -17.57 20.54 10.33
C CYS A 542 -17.88 21.42 11.55
N GLN A 543 -17.63 22.72 11.43
CA GLN A 543 -17.97 23.72 12.45
C GLN A 543 -19.33 24.32 12.16
#